data_AF-A0A3G6RER2-F1
#
_entry.id   AF-A0A3G6RER2-F1
#
_cell.length_a   1.000
_cell.length_b   1.000
_cell.length_c   1.000
_cell.angle_alpha   90.00
_cell.angle_beta   90.00
_cell.angle_gamma   90.00
#
_symmetry.space_group_name_H-M   'P 1'
#
loop_
_entity.id
_entity.type
_entity.pdbx_description
1 polymer ?
#
loop_
_entity_poly.entity_id
_entity_poly.type
_entity_poly.pdbx_seq_one_letter_code
_entity_poly.pdbx_strand_id
1 'polypeptide(L)'
;MKNLIISLILSILLASCSSDIETFEYDPKYLIEIDFKSGQIKEGGKVLKPASSEISAICVKAINNEPLPEDYNAKILCIGSGGNNVEYFYVFISSSTVTGYFLVSRKEDKYLTHIVNAFEQNSCLKRWIMSS
;
A
#
# COMPACT_ATOMS: atom_id res chain seq x y z
N MET A 1 15.92 3.86 -50.57
CA MET A 1 16.24 4.48 -49.25
C MET A 1 15.05 4.44 -48.29
N LYS A 2 14.30 3.33 -48.20
CA LYS A 2 13.10 3.22 -47.34
C LYS A 2 13.20 2.09 -46.32
N ASN A 3 14.17 1.18 -46.49
CA ASN A 3 14.38 0.02 -45.62
C ASN A 3 15.40 0.25 -44.50
N LEU A 4 16.14 1.37 -44.52
CA LEU A 4 17.11 1.72 -43.47
C LEU A 4 16.47 2.37 -42.24
N ILE A 5 15.28 2.96 -42.38
CA ILE A 5 14.58 3.66 -41.29
C ILE A 5 13.92 2.67 -40.32
N ILE A 6 13.48 1.51 -40.83
CA ILE A 6 12.78 0.51 -40.02
C ILE A 6 13.75 -0.21 -39.07
N SER A 7 15.02 -0.35 -39.46
CA SER A 7 16.02 -0.98 -38.58
C SER A 7 16.48 -0.09 -37.42
N LEU A 8 16.31 1.23 -37.51
CA LEU A 8 16.73 2.15 -36.46
C LEU A 8 15.68 2.24 -35.33
N ILE A 9 14.40 2.00 -35.64
CA ILE A 9 13.28 2.09 -34.70
C ILE A 9 13.23 0.86 -33.78
N LEU A 10 13.70 -0.31 -34.23
CA LEU A 10 13.72 -1.53 -33.42
C LEU A 10 14.80 -1.51 -32.32
N SER A 11 15.88 -0.74 -32.52
CA SER A 11 17.00 -0.64 -31.57
C SER A 11 16.70 0.22 -30.33
N ILE A 12 15.64 1.03 -30.38
CA ILE A 12 15.30 1.99 -29.31
C ILE A 12 14.41 1.33 -28.23
N LEU A 13 13.81 0.17 -28.52
CA LEU A 13 12.88 -0.51 -27.60
C LEU A 13 13.57 -1.41 -26.56
N LEU A 14 14.89 -1.59 -26.62
CA LEU A 14 15.64 -2.40 -25.63
C LEU A 14 16.47 -1.56 -24.63
N ALA A 15 16.44 -0.23 -24.74
CA ALA A 15 17.26 0.67 -23.91
C ALA A 15 16.52 1.29 -22.70
N SER A 16 15.24 0.99 -22.48
CA SER A 16 14.48 1.50 -21.32
C SER A 16 14.23 0.45 -20.23
N CYS A 17 15.08 -0.56 -20.11
CA CYS A 17 15.37 -1.17 -18.82
C CYS A 17 16.53 -0.42 -18.18
N SER A 18 16.32 0.85 -17.78
CA SER A 18 17.26 1.45 -16.83
C SER A 18 17.04 0.73 -15.50
N SER A 19 17.98 -0.15 -15.16
CA SER A 19 18.04 -0.85 -13.88
C SER A 19 18.46 0.09 -12.74
N ASP A 20 18.02 1.34 -12.76
CA ASP A 20 18.11 2.24 -11.62
C ASP A 20 16.97 1.88 -10.68
N ILE A 21 17.07 0.68 -10.10
CA ILE A 21 16.49 0.45 -8.79
C ILE A 21 17.32 1.35 -7.90
N GLU A 22 16.83 2.57 -7.65
CA GLU A 22 17.26 3.35 -6.49
C GLU A 22 17.21 2.38 -5.32
N THR A 23 18.38 1.95 -4.89
CA THR A 23 18.52 1.07 -3.74
C THR A 23 18.20 1.96 -2.57
N PHE A 24 16.92 2.06 -2.24
CA PHE A 24 16.47 2.80 -1.07
C PHE A 24 17.17 2.17 0.12
N GLU A 25 18.06 2.94 0.77
CA GLU A 25 18.66 2.50 2.02
C GLU A 25 17.55 2.13 3.00
N TYR A 26 17.68 0.95 3.59
CA TYR A 26 16.73 0.48 4.58
C TYR A 26 16.64 1.48 5.72
N ASP A 27 15.47 2.08 5.89
CA ASP A 27 15.16 2.97 7.00
C ASP A 27 14.04 2.31 7.84
N PRO A 28 14.35 1.90 9.09
CA PRO A 28 13.40 1.23 9.98
C PRO A 28 12.08 1.98 10.15
N LYS A 29 12.04 3.31 9.97
CA LYS A 29 10.79 4.09 10.09
C LYS A 29 9.75 3.70 9.05
N TYR A 30 10.18 3.14 7.91
CA TYR A 30 9.30 2.68 6.84
C TYR A 30 8.98 1.19 6.90
N LEU A 31 9.52 0.47 7.90
CA LEU A 31 9.20 -0.93 8.14
C LEU A 31 7.77 -1.07 8.67
N ILE A 32 7.04 -1.99 8.07
CA ILE A 32 5.72 -2.45 8.48
C ILE A 32 5.86 -3.90 8.95
N GLU A 33 5.60 -4.15 10.22
CA GLU A 33 5.62 -5.50 10.81
C GLU A 33 4.18 -5.95 11.06
N ILE A 34 3.81 -7.12 10.56
CA ILE A 34 2.44 -7.63 10.62
C ILE A 34 2.40 -9.03 11.22
N ASP A 35 1.66 -9.18 12.30
CA ASP A 35 1.34 -10.47 12.90
C ASP A 35 -0.15 -10.74 12.79
N PHE A 36 -0.52 -11.60 11.84
CA PHE A 36 -1.91 -12.01 11.62
C PHE A 36 -2.47 -12.91 12.71
N LYS A 37 -1.63 -13.51 13.57
CA LYS A 37 -2.08 -14.35 14.68
C LYS A 37 -2.51 -13.50 15.87
N SER A 38 -1.72 -12.49 16.23
CA SER A 38 -2.06 -11.55 17.30
C SER A 38 -2.96 -10.40 16.84
N GLY A 39 -3.05 -10.17 15.51
CA GLY A 39 -3.77 -9.05 14.94
C GLY A 39 -3.03 -7.72 15.05
N GLN A 40 -1.73 -7.74 15.38
CA GLN A 40 -0.93 -6.55 15.59
C GLN A 40 -0.26 -6.08 14.30
N ILE A 41 -0.25 -4.76 14.09
CA ILE A 41 0.59 -4.09 13.10
C ILE A 41 1.50 -3.08 13.80
N LYS A 42 2.77 -3.04 13.40
CA LYS A 42 3.70 -1.96 13.74
C LYS A 42 4.14 -1.23 12.50
N GLU A 43 4.32 0.08 12.63
CA GLU A 43 4.94 0.93 11.61
C GLU A 43 6.07 1.71 12.27
N GLY A 44 7.29 1.63 11.72
CA GLY A 44 8.44 2.30 12.31
C GLY A 44 8.75 1.86 13.74
N GLY A 45 8.47 0.60 14.07
CA GLY A 45 8.61 0.02 15.40
C GLY A 45 7.51 0.39 16.41
N LYS A 46 6.49 1.18 16.01
CA LYS A 46 5.37 1.57 16.89
C LYS A 46 4.13 0.73 16.59
N VAL A 47 3.55 0.15 17.64
CA VAL A 47 2.26 -0.56 17.53
C VAL A 47 1.17 0.42 17.15
N LEU A 48 0.47 0.11 16.06
CA LEU A 48 -0.66 0.89 15.62
C LEU A 48 -1.91 0.52 16.42
N LYS A 49 -2.84 1.47 16.55
CA LYS A 49 -4.14 1.22 17.18
C LYS A 49 -5.07 0.56 16.16
N PRO A 50 -5.78 -0.53 16.50
CA PRO A 50 -6.76 -1.11 15.59
C PRO A 50 -7.89 -0.12 15.29
N ALA A 51 -8.39 -0.14 14.07
CA ALA A 51 -9.58 0.61 13.69
C ALA A 51 -10.84 -0.03 14.29
N SER A 52 -11.95 0.72 14.33
CA SER A 52 -13.24 0.14 14.68
C SER A 52 -13.68 -0.88 13.62
N SER A 53 -14.60 -1.79 13.98
CA SER A 53 -15.14 -2.78 13.04
C SER A 53 -15.85 -2.13 11.85
N GLU A 54 -16.56 -1.02 12.08
CA GLU A 54 -17.20 -0.24 11.02
C GLU A 54 -16.16 0.26 10.01
N ILE A 55 -15.13 0.95 10.48
CA ILE A 55 -14.10 1.50 9.58
C ILE A 55 -13.31 0.40 8.89
N SER A 56 -13.06 -0.71 9.59
CA SER A 56 -12.42 -1.88 8.98
C SER A 56 -13.25 -2.40 7.80
N ALA A 57 -14.58 -2.52 7.96
CA ALA A 57 -15.47 -2.93 6.88
C ALA A 57 -15.48 -1.94 5.70
N ILE A 58 -15.49 -0.64 5.97
CA ILE A 58 -15.41 0.40 4.93
C ILE A 58 -14.09 0.31 4.16
N CYS A 59 -12.97 0.16 4.87
CA CYS A 59 -11.66 0.01 4.24
C CYS A 59 -11.58 -1.24 3.37
N VAL A 60 -12.12 -2.39 3.83
CA VAL A 60 -12.15 -3.64 3.05
C VAL A 60 -12.99 -3.48 1.78
N LYS A 61 -14.18 -2.87 1.89
CA LYS A 61 -15.01 -2.55 0.70
C LYS A 61 -14.24 -1.69 -0.30
N ALA A 62 -13.55 -0.65 0.19
CA ALA A 62 -12.78 0.25 -0.66
C ALA A 62 -11.67 -0.47 -1.44
N ILE A 63 -10.89 -1.35 -0.79
CA ILE A 63 -9.79 -2.08 -1.47
C ILE A 63 -10.30 -3.18 -2.42
N ASN A 64 -11.52 -3.68 -2.21
CA ASN A 64 -12.17 -4.64 -3.09
C ASN A 64 -12.97 -3.97 -4.23
N ASN A 65 -12.95 -2.64 -4.33
CA ASN A 65 -13.78 -1.85 -5.26
C ASN A 65 -15.30 -2.13 -5.11
N GLU A 66 -15.75 -2.37 -3.89
CA GLU A 66 -17.16 -2.54 -3.57
C GLU A 66 -17.83 -1.18 -3.30
N PRO A 67 -19.16 -1.07 -3.51
CA PRO A 67 -19.90 0.15 -3.19
C PRO A 67 -19.78 0.54 -1.71
N LEU A 68 -19.46 1.82 -1.46
CA LEU A 68 -19.42 2.42 -0.13
C LEU A 68 -20.79 3.01 0.25
N PRO A 69 -21.10 3.16 1.54
CA PRO A 69 -22.27 3.93 1.98
C PRO A 69 -22.17 5.40 1.53
N GLU A 70 -23.31 6.07 1.36
CA GLU A 70 -23.41 7.38 0.70
C GLU A 70 -22.57 8.51 1.34
N ASP A 71 -22.32 8.44 2.64
CA ASP A 71 -21.57 9.45 3.39
C ASP A 71 -20.06 9.16 3.47
N TYR A 72 -19.60 8.03 2.93
CA TYR A 72 -18.21 7.62 2.95
C TYR A 72 -17.52 7.83 1.62
N ASN A 73 -16.36 8.49 1.65
CA ASN A 73 -15.42 8.57 0.55
C ASN A 73 -14.13 7.86 0.94
N ALA A 74 -13.59 7.05 0.03
CA ALA A 74 -12.30 6.37 0.22
C ALA A 74 -11.33 6.70 -0.91
N LYS A 75 -10.06 6.87 -0.57
CA LYS A 75 -8.97 7.01 -1.54
C LYS A 75 -7.82 6.09 -1.13
N ILE A 76 -7.46 5.16 -2.02
CA ILE A 76 -6.24 4.37 -1.86
C ILE A 76 -5.05 5.26 -2.20
N LEU A 77 -4.15 5.46 -1.24
CA LEU A 77 -3.00 6.36 -1.34
C LEU A 77 -1.71 5.64 -1.72
N CYS A 78 -1.58 4.38 -1.30
CA CYS A 78 -0.41 3.56 -1.55
C CYS A 78 -0.81 2.09 -1.47
N ILE A 79 -0.21 1.29 -2.35
CA ILE A 79 -0.37 -0.17 -2.38
C ILE A 79 1.02 -0.75 -2.49
N GLY A 80 1.26 -1.84 -1.77
CA GLY A 80 2.41 -2.67 -2.03
C GLY A 80 2.22 -4.08 -1.50
N SER A 81 3.20 -4.92 -1.79
CA SER A 81 3.22 -6.32 -1.35
C SER A 81 4.65 -6.71 -0.98
N GLY A 82 4.79 -7.72 -0.14
CA GLY A 82 6.09 -8.18 0.31
C GLY A 82 5.98 -9.20 1.43
N GLY A 83 6.86 -10.21 1.40
CA GLY A 83 6.92 -11.29 2.40
C GLY A 83 5.65 -12.15 2.48
N ASN A 84 5.76 -13.46 2.25
CA ASN A 84 4.69 -14.42 2.55
C ASN A 84 3.29 -14.07 1.97
N ASN A 85 3.24 -13.51 0.75
CA ASN A 85 2.01 -13.08 0.05
C ASN A 85 1.15 -12.09 0.84
N VAL A 86 1.78 -11.21 1.61
CA VAL A 86 1.10 -10.13 2.31
C VAL A 86 1.07 -8.88 1.43
N GLU A 87 -0.11 -8.26 1.38
CA GLU A 87 -0.34 -6.97 0.75
C GLU A 87 -0.69 -5.93 1.81
N TYR A 88 -0.38 -4.67 1.51
CA TYR A 88 -0.80 -3.54 2.33
C TYR A 88 -1.36 -2.42 1.47
N PHE A 89 -2.27 -1.66 2.08
CA PHE A 89 -2.98 -0.54 1.47
C PHE A 89 -3.03 0.59 2.49
N TYR A 90 -2.54 1.76 2.12
CA TYR A 90 -2.87 2.98 2.85
C TYR A 90 -4.15 3.55 2.24
N VAL A 91 -5.19 3.68 3.07
CA VAL A 91 -6.50 4.16 2.66
C VAL A 91 -6.82 5.41 3.46
N PHE A 92 -7.17 6.50 2.77
CA PHE A 92 -7.79 7.66 3.39
C PHE A 92 -9.30 7.51 3.33
N ILE A 93 -9.95 7.64 4.48
CA ILE A 93 -11.41 7.67 4.60
C ILE A 93 -11.83 9.07 5.04
N SER A 94 -12.89 9.58 4.41
CA SER A 94 -13.53 10.84 4.78
C SER A 94 -15.04 10.68 4.76
N SER A 95 -15.68 11.09 5.84
CA SER A 95 -17.13 11.11 6.05
C SER A 95 -17.50 12.26 7.00
N SER A 96 -18.77 12.36 7.35
CA SER A 96 -19.23 13.34 8.35
C SER A 96 -18.75 13.02 9.77
N THR A 97 -18.46 11.75 10.08
CA THR A 97 -18.14 11.26 11.43
C THR A 97 -16.68 10.86 11.59
N VAL A 98 -16.03 10.45 10.50
CA VAL A 98 -14.65 9.96 10.51
C VAL A 98 -13.87 10.51 9.32
N THR A 99 -12.71 11.09 9.63
CA THR A 99 -11.69 11.47 8.65
C THR A 99 -10.33 11.01 9.15
N GLY A 100 -9.61 10.21 8.35
CA GLY A 100 -8.32 9.67 8.78
C GLY A 100 -7.63 8.75 7.79
N TYR A 101 -6.41 8.36 8.13
CA TYR A 101 -5.59 7.41 7.38
C TYR A 101 -5.61 6.05 8.07
N PHE A 102 -5.66 5.00 7.25
CA PHE A 102 -5.72 3.63 7.72
C PHE A 102 -4.74 2.78 6.95
N LEU A 103 -4.05 1.89 7.66
CA LEU A 103 -3.24 0.83 7.07
C LEU A 103 -4.05 -0.46 7.10
N VAL A 104 -4.37 -0.97 5.92
CA VAL A 104 -5.02 -2.26 5.74
C VAL A 104 -3.96 -3.25 5.30
N SER A 105 -3.89 -4.41 5.95
CA SER A 105 -3.03 -5.52 5.53
C SER A 105 -3.88 -6.72 5.18
N ARG A 106 -3.59 -7.36 4.04
CA ARG A 106 -4.28 -8.54 3.54
C ARG A 106 -3.33 -9.71 3.42
N LYS A 107 -3.77 -10.89 3.86
CA LYS A 107 -3.14 -12.18 3.59
C LYS A 107 -4.24 -13.19 3.31
N GLU A 108 -4.35 -13.62 2.06
CA GLU A 108 -5.50 -14.43 1.59
C GLU A 108 -6.81 -13.69 1.94
N ASP A 109 -7.74 -14.34 2.65
CA ASP A 109 -9.03 -13.77 3.06
C ASP A 109 -8.97 -13.02 4.40
N LYS A 110 -7.78 -12.87 5.01
CA LYS A 110 -7.61 -12.20 6.31
C LYS A 110 -7.22 -10.75 6.12
N TYR A 111 -7.93 -9.87 6.83
CA TYR A 111 -7.69 -8.44 6.83
C TYR A 111 -7.40 -7.93 8.23
N LEU A 112 -6.41 -7.05 8.36
CA LEU A 112 -6.18 -6.24 9.55
C LEU A 112 -6.25 -4.77 9.16
N THR A 113 -6.90 -3.94 9.97
CA THR A 113 -7.03 -2.50 9.71
C THR A 113 -6.66 -1.70 10.94
N HIS A 114 -5.71 -0.79 10.78
CA HIS A 114 -5.16 0.01 11.87
C HIS A 114 -5.12 1.50 11.51
N ILE A 115 -5.26 2.35 12.52
CA ILE A 115 -5.22 3.81 12.39
C ILE A 115 -3.77 4.26 12.19
N VAL A 116 -3.55 5.15 11.24
CA VAL A 116 -2.26 5.79 10.95
C VAL A 116 -2.38 7.29 11.25
N ASN A 117 -1.48 7.81 12.08
CA ASN A 117 -1.56 9.21 12.52
C ASN A 117 -1.21 10.22 11.41
N ALA A 118 -0.29 9.85 10.51
CA ALA A 118 0.11 10.66 9.38
C ALA A 118 0.64 9.77 8.25
N PHE A 119 0.27 10.09 7.01
CA PHE A 119 0.79 9.41 5.83
C PHE A 119 1.69 10.36 5.02
N GLU A 120 2.96 10.00 4.85
CA GLU A 120 3.89 10.71 3.96
C GLU A 120 3.74 10.19 2.54
N GLN A 121 3.18 10.98 1.62
CA GLN A 121 2.88 10.54 0.26
C GLN A 121 4.11 10.02 -0.52
N ASN A 122 5.27 10.64 -0.31
CA ASN A 122 6.53 10.25 -0.95
C ASN A 122 7.19 9.00 -0.33
N SER A 123 6.58 8.42 0.72
CA SER A 123 7.11 7.23 1.41
C SER A 123 6.63 5.91 0.83
N CYS A 124 5.67 5.90 -0.10
CA CYS A 124 5.03 4.67 -0.57
C CYS A 124 6.06 3.64 -1.10
N LEU A 125 7.00 4.09 -1.94
CA LEU A 125 8.05 3.23 -2.50
C LEU A 125 9.13 2.81 -1.50
N LYS A 126 9.15 3.43 -0.32
CA LYS A 126 10.16 3.17 0.72
C LYS A 126 9.70 2.12 1.73
N ARG A 127 8.45 1.63 1.63
CA ARG A 127 7.85 0.74 2.64
C ARG A 127 8.35 -0.69 2.47
N TRP A 128 8.72 -1.29 3.58
CA TRP A 128 9.16 -2.68 3.68
C TRP A 128 8.19 -3.46 4.55
N ILE A 129 7.89 -4.71 4.18
CA ILE A 129 7.00 -5.56 4.97
C ILE A 129 7.77 -6.72 5.56
N MET A 130 7.56 -6.96 6.85
CA MET A 130 7.88 -8.21 7.51
C MET A 130 6.60 -8.81 8.08
N SER A 131 6.37 -10.10 7.81
CA SER A 131 5.19 -10.80 8.32
C SER A 131 5.53 -12.17 8.88
N SER A 132 4.98 -12.46 10.06
CA SER A 132 5.11 -13.71 10.82
C SER A 132 3.81 -14.53 10.88
#